data_AF-A0AAE8SRS9-F1
#
_entry.id   AF-A0AAE8SRS9-F1
#
_cell.length_a   1.000
_cell.length_b   1.000
_cell.length_c   1.000
_cell.angle_alpha   90.00
_cell.angle_beta   90.00
_cell.angle_gamma   90.00
#
_symmetry.space_group_name_H-M   'P 1'
#
loop_
_entity.id
_entity.type
_entity.pdbx_description
1 polymer ?
#
loop_
_entity_poly.entity_id
_entity_poly.type
_entity_poly.pdbx_seq_one_letter_code
_entity_poly.pdbx_strand_id
1 'polypeptide(L)'
;MDGLNEFRQARVADVLDDFRTLQYHISAAPSEPDTMEDYYTEGWAVLRQCAIDGEHILNCAADTTVPSPRGGPEEQEKAELQQVLLDAYARRHEGQMIYLRQAAAQRWIERRAHILNGDRPRSGHRHDLRANDQHLRAVGFPLF
;
A
#
# COMPACT_ATOMS: atom_id res chain seq x y z
N MET A 1 -11.63 34.95 -5.81
CA MET A 1 -12.75 34.07 -5.43
C MET A 1 -13.29 33.36 -6.65
N ASP A 2 -13.10 32.05 -6.72
CA ASP A 2 -13.59 31.20 -7.82
C ASP A 2 -14.87 30.41 -7.48
N GLY A 3 -15.30 30.40 -6.21
CA GLY A 3 -16.52 29.73 -5.78
C GLY A 3 -16.43 28.19 -5.83
N LEU A 4 -15.23 27.60 -5.90
CA LEU A 4 -15.06 26.16 -6.11
C LEU A 4 -14.66 25.37 -4.85
N ASN A 5 -14.65 25.99 -3.67
CA ASN A 5 -14.18 25.34 -2.44
C ASN A 5 -15.03 24.13 -2.04
N GLU A 6 -16.35 24.18 -2.27
CA GLU A 6 -17.24 23.02 -2.06
C GLU A 6 -16.84 21.79 -2.91
N PHE A 7 -16.45 22.01 -4.17
CA PHE A 7 -15.99 20.93 -5.06
C PHE A 7 -14.62 20.41 -4.65
N ARG A 8 -13.74 21.29 -4.14
CA ARG A 8 -12.43 20.88 -3.60
C ARG A 8 -12.60 20.03 -2.35
N GLN A 9 -13.51 20.41 -1.46
CA GLN A 9 -13.85 19.65 -0.27
C GLN A 9 -14.41 18.27 -0.62
N ALA A 10 -15.35 18.20 -1.58
CA ALA A 10 -15.86 16.93 -2.08
C ALA A 10 -14.72 16.06 -2.64
N ARG A 11 -13.81 16.64 -3.43
CA ARG A 11 -12.67 15.91 -3.98
C ARG A 11 -11.71 15.38 -2.90
N VAL A 12 -11.45 16.16 -1.85
CA VAL A 12 -10.66 15.73 -0.70
C VAL A 12 -11.33 14.53 -0.03
N ALA A 13 -12.64 14.59 0.20
CA ALA A 13 -13.39 13.50 0.81
C ALA A 13 -13.30 12.20 -0.01
N ASP A 14 -13.45 12.28 -1.34
CA ASP A 14 -13.32 11.10 -2.22
C ASP A 14 -11.95 10.43 -2.11
N VAL A 15 -10.87 11.22 -2.12
CA VAL A 15 -9.49 10.69 -2.07
C VAL A 15 -9.19 10.08 -0.71
N LEU A 16 -9.72 10.66 0.38
CA LEU A 16 -9.59 10.10 1.72
C LEU A 16 -10.40 8.81 1.88
N ASP A 17 -11.56 8.69 1.24
CA ASP A 17 -12.35 7.45 1.27
C ASP A 17 -11.67 6.31 0.48
N ASP A 18 -11.09 6.63 -0.68
CA ASP A 18 -10.21 5.72 -1.42
C ASP A 18 -9.05 5.22 -0.54
N PHE A 19 -8.39 6.14 0.18
CA PHE A 19 -7.29 5.79 1.07
C PHE A 19 -7.76 4.91 2.23
N ARG A 20 -8.91 5.23 2.85
CA ARG A 20 -9.52 4.41 3.90
C ARG A 20 -9.80 2.97 3.45
N THR A 21 -10.25 2.81 2.21
CA THR A 21 -10.44 1.48 1.61
C THR A 21 -9.13 0.71 1.50
N LEU A 22 -8.04 1.38 1.09
CA LEU A 22 -6.70 0.76 1.06
C LEU A 22 -6.21 0.39 2.45
N GLN A 23 -6.40 1.25 3.45
CA GLN A 23 -6.04 0.96 4.85
C GLN A 23 -6.72 -0.32 5.35
N TYR A 24 -8.01 -0.49 5.06
CA TYR A 24 -8.74 -1.72 5.40
C TYR A 24 -8.07 -2.96 4.79
N HIS A 25 -7.80 -2.95 3.48
CA HIS A 25 -7.17 -4.09 2.82
C HIS A 25 -5.74 -4.36 3.29
N ILE A 26 -4.95 -3.31 3.52
CA ILE A 26 -3.58 -3.43 4.01
C ILE A 26 -3.57 -4.09 5.39
N SER A 27 -4.44 -3.64 6.30
CA SER A 27 -4.54 -4.17 7.65
C SER A 27 -5.13 -5.59 7.74
N ALA A 28 -5.98 -5.97 6.78
CA ALA A 28 -6.62 -7.28 6.75
C ALA A 28 -5.73 -8.39 6.14
N ALA A 29 -4.63 -8.03 5.47
CA ALA A 29 -3.74 -9.01 4.87
C ALA A 29 -2.99 -9.82 5.95
N PRO A 30 -2.80 -11.14 5.76
CA PRO A 30 -2.05 -11.95 6.71
C PRO A 30 -0.57 -11.53 6.70
N SER A 31 0.04 -11.44 7.87
CA SER A 31 1.47 -11.15 8.03
C SER A 31 2.28 -12.37 8.47
N GLU A 32 1.65 -13.41 9.00
CA GLU A 32 2.31 -14.61 9.51
C GLU A 32 1.76 -15.88 8.85
N PRO A 33 2.64 -16.84 8.49
CA PRO A 33 2.21 -18.16 8.04
C PRO A 33 1.81 -19.07 9.19
N ASP A 34 1.00 -20.08 8.88
CA ASP A 34 0.64 -21.15 9.83
C ASP A 34 1.82 -22.07 10.20
N THR A 35 2.87 -22.11 9.37
CA THR A 35 4.02 -22.99 9.56
C THR A 35 5.36 -22.25 9.52
N MET A 36 6.29 -22.66 10.38
CA MET A 36 7.64 -22.08 10.44
C MET A 36 8.48 -22.36 9.17
N GLU A 37 8.15 -23.41 8.41
CA GLU A 37 8.81 -23.71 7.13
C GLU A 37 8.58 -22.58 6.11
N ASP A 38 7.42 -21.92 6.17
CA ASP A 38 7.04 -20.85 5.25
C ASP A 38 7.48 -19.46 5.75
N TYR A 39 7.83 -19.33 7.03
CA TYR A 39 8.18 -18.05 7.66
C TYR A 39 9.28 -17.29 6.92
N TYR A 40 10.36 -17.98 6.53
CA TYR A 40 11.51 -17.37 5.85
C TYR A 40 11.37 -17.31 4.33
N THR A 41 10.22 -17.70 3.78
CA THR A 41 10.02 -17.66 2.34
C THR A 41 9.69 -16.25 1.84
N GLU A 42 9.98 -16.00 0.57
CA GLU A 42 10.05 -14.64 0.02
C GLU A 42 8.70 -13.92 0.07
N GLY A 43 7.59 -14.57 -0.29
CA GLY A 43 6.27 -13.95 -0.21
C GLY A 43 5.87 -13.57 1.21
N TRP A 44 6.16 -14.42 2.20
CA TRP A 44 5.86 -14.12 3.59
C TRP A 44 6.75 -13.01 4.16
N ALA A 45 8.01 -12.95 3.76
CA ALA A 45 8.89 -11.81 4.09
C ALA A 45 8.34 -10.49 3.52
N VAL A 46 7.84 -10.51 2.28
CA VAL A 46 7.22 -9.33 1.66
C VAL A 46 5.93 -8.92 2.37
N LEU A 47 5.05 -9.86 2.74
CA LEU A 47 3.82 -9.54 3.47
C LEU A 47 4.09 -8.89 4.83
N ARG A 48 5.09 -9.37 5.57
CA ARG A 48 5.51 -8.73 6.83
C ARG A 48 6.03 -7.31 6.60
N GLN A 49 6.84 -7.11 5.57
CA GLN A 49 7.30 -5.76 5.24
C GLN A 49 6.12 -4.85 4.89
N CYS A 50 5.15 -5.32 4.10
CA CYS A 50 3.96 -4.55 3.80
C CYS A 50 3.12 -4.21 5.04
N ALA A 51 3.09 -5.07 6.05
CA ALA A 51 2.42 -4.78 7.31
C ALA A 51 3.11 -3.64 8.07
N ILE A 52 4.45 -3.63 8.10
CA ILE A 52 5.26 -2.56 8.70
C ILE A 52 5.07 -1.24 7.92
N ASP A 53 5.17 -1.29 6.60
CA ASP A 53 4.97 -0.13 5.72
C ASP A 53 3.53 0.43 5.89
N GLY A 54 2.55 -0.47 5.99
CA GLY A 54 1.15 -0.16 6.26
C GLY A 54 0.94 0.51 7.61
N GLU A 55 1.61 0.06 8.66
CA GLU A 55 1.57 0.73 9.97
C GLU A 55 2.23 2.11 9.91
N HIS A 56 3.33 2.24 9.17
CA HIS A 56 4.05 3.51 9.02
C HIS A 56 3.16 4.59 8.38
N ILE A 57 2.49 4.28 7.27
CA ILE A 57 1.62 5.24 6.58
C ILE A 57 0.39 5.64 7.42
N LEU A 58 -0.06 4.78 8.34
CA LEU A 58 -1.11 5.09 9.31
C LEU A 58 -0.62 6.04 10.41
N ASN A 59 0.63 5.88 10.86
CA ASN A 59 1.21 6.66 11.96
C ASN A 59 1.89 7.96 11.49
N CYS A 60 2.16 8.11 10.19
CA CYS A 60 2.79 9.30 9.64
C CYS A 60 1.87 10.52 9.75
N ALA A 61 2.34 11.59 10.41
CA ALA A 61 1.60 12.84 10.56
C ALA A 61 1.47 13.56 9.21
N ALA A 62 0.35 14.27 9.00
CA ALA A 62 0.16 15.07 7.80
C ALA A 62 1.02 16.32 7.86
N ASP A 63 1.54 16.76 6.71
CA ASP A 63 2.19 18.05 6.61
C ASP A 63 1.14 19.16 6.68
N THR A 64 1.05 19.81 7.84
CA THR A 64 0.11 20.89 8.11
C THR A 64 0.62 22.27 7.69
N THR A 65 1.75 22.34 6.96
CA THR A 65 2.25 23.63 6.47
C THR A 65 1.42 24.14 5.30
N VAL A 66 0.65 25.19 5.54
CA VAL A 66 -0.21 25.80 4.52
C VAL A 66 0.35 27.18 4.14
N PRO A 67 0.51 27.49 2.84
CA PRO A 67 0.88 28.83 2.40
C PRO A 67 -0.16 29.86 2.86
N SER A 68 0.28 31.10 3.11
CA SER A 68 -0.63 32.22 3.39
C SER A 68 -0.82 33.06 2.12
N PRO A 69 -1.86 32.80 1.30
CA PRO A 69 -2.09 33.50 0.05
C PRO A 69 -2.52 34.95 0.28
N ARG A 70 -2.27 35.80 -0.73
CA ARG A 70 -2.89 37.13 -0.78
C ARG A 70 -4.38 36.96 -1.08
N GLY A 71 -5.24 37.31 -0.13
CA GLY A 71 -6.69 37.20 -0.30
C GLY A 71 -7.43 37.25 1.03
N GLY A 72 -8.76 37.14 0.94
CA GLY A 72 -9.62 36.98 2.11
C GLY A 72 -9.70 35.51 2.58
N PRO A 73 -10.59 35.22 3.54
CA PRO A 73 -10.74 33.89 4.14
C PRO A 73 -10.92 32.74 3.14
N GLU A 74 -11.60 32.98 2.01
CA GLU A 74 -11.84 31.93 1.01
C GLU A 74 -10.59 31.52 0.21
N GLU A 75 -9.65 32.45 -0.01
CA GLU A 75 -8.39 32.08 -0.66
C GLU A 75 -7.50 31.31 0.33
N GLN A 76 -7.60 31.61 1.63
CA GLN A 76 -6.96 30.82 2.68
C GLN A 76 -7.55 29.40 2.76
N GLU A 77 -8.88 29.26 2.77
CA GLU A 77 -9.56 27.96 2.73
C GLU A 77 -9.17 27.14 1.50
N LYS A 78 -9.07 27.80 0.33
CA LYS A 78 -8.59 27.15 -0.90
C LYS A 78 -7.17 26.61 -0.74
N ALA A 79 -6.26 27.36 -0.12
CA ALA A 79 -4.88 26.92 0.11
C ALA A 79 -4.83 25.73 1.07
N GLU A 80 -5.66 25.72 2.12
CA GLU A 80 -5.79 24.61 3.06
C GLU A 80 -6.30 23.34 2.35
N LEU A 81 -7.37 23.46 1.57
CA LEU A 81 -7.92 22.34 0.80
C LEU A 81 -6.92 21.77 -0.22
N GLN A 82 -6.11 22.62 -0.85
CA GLN A 82 -5.06 22.18 -1.77
C GLN A 82 -3.95 21.42 -1.05
N GLN A 83 -3.53 21.88 0.13
CA GLN A 83 -2.52 21.20 0.94
C GLN A 83 -3.02 19.83 1.41
N VAL A 84 -4.25 19.77 1.93
CA VAL A 84 -4.87 18.50 2.35
C VAL A 84 -5.03 17.55 1.17
N LEU A 85 -5.44 18.05 0.00
CA LEU A 85 -5.58 17.22 -1.19
C LEU A 85 -4.24 16.63 -1.64
N LEU A 86 -3.15 17.40 -1.56
CA LEU A 86 -1.81 16.91 -1.90
C LEU A 86 -1.35 15.79 -0.96
N ASP A 87 -1.51 15.98 0.35
CA ASP A 87 -1.22 14.95 1.36
C ASP A 87 -2.07 13.68 1.13
N ALA A 88 -3.38 13.86 0.89
CA ALA A 88 -4.29 12.75 0.62
C ALA A 88 -3.88 11.96 -0.64
N TYR A 89 -3.44 12.63 -1.72
CA TYR A 89 -2.93 11.94 -2.90
C TYR A 89 -1.65 11.16 -2.63
N ALA A 90 -0.71 11.74 -1.88
CA ALA A 90 0.54 11.08 -1.52
C ALA A 90 0.26 9.80 -0.73
N ARG A 91 -0.56 9.89 0.32
CA ARG A 91 -0.96 8.74 1.14
C ARG A 91 -1.72 7.68 0.35
N ARG A 92 -2.68 8.08 -0.49
CA ARG A 92 -3.40 7.15 -1.37
C ARG A 92 -2.43 6.41 -2.28
N HIS A 93 -1.50 7.14 -2.92
CA HIS A 93 -0.55 6.55 -3.85
C HIS A 93 0.39 5.54 -3.16
N GLU A 94 0.95 5.92 -2.01
CA GLU A 94 1.79 5.02 -1.22
C GLU A 94 1.00 3.79 -0.72
N GLY A 95 -0.23 3.98 -0.25
CA GLY A 95 -1.14 2.89 0.10
C GLY A 95 -1.43 1.95 -1.08
N GLN A 96 -1.61 2.48 -2.30
CA GLN A 96 -1.77 1.66 -3.51
C GLN A 96 -0.54 0.80 -3.79
N MET A 97 0.66 1.36 -3.61
CA MET A 97 1.90 0.62 -3.81
C MET A 97 2.05 -0.54 -2.82
N ILE A 98 1.75 -0.30 -1.54
CA ILE A 98 1.73 -1.33 -0.50
C ILE A 98 0.71 -2.42 -0.84
N TYR A 99 -0.52 -2.03 -1.19
CA TYR A 99 -1.58 -2.96 -1.56
C TYR A 99 -1.22 -3.85 -2.77
N LEU A 100 -0.64 -3.26 -3.82
CA LEU A 100 -0.18 -4.02 -4.99
C LEU A 100 0.95 -5.00 -4.65
N ARG A 101 1.85 -4.61 -3.74
CA ARG A 101 2.92 -5.48 -3.22
C ARG A 101 2.38 -6.64 -2.39
N GLN A 102 1.38 -6.38 -1.55
CA GLN A 102 0.66 -7.44 -0.83
C GLN A 102 0.00 -8.43 -1.80
N ALA A 103 -0.72 -7.92 -2.80
CA ALA A 103 -1.39 -8.76 -3.78
C ALA A 103 -0.38 -9.62 -4.58
N ALA A 104 0.80 -9.10 -4.90
CA ALA A 104 1.87 -9.87 -5.55
C ALA A 104 2.40 -10.99 -4.64
N ALA A 105 2.61 -10.70 -3.36
CA ALA A 105 3.06 -11.69 -2.39
C ALA A 105 2.01 -12.78 -2.13
N GLN A 106 0.72 -12.43 -2.04
CA GLN A 106 -0.39 -13.38 -1.92
C GLN A 106 -0.43 -14.33 -3.12
N ARG A 107 -0.33 -13.81 -4.35
CA ARG A 107 -0.24 -14.64 -5.57
C ARG A 107 0.98 -15.56 -5.55
N TRP A 108 2.12 -15.09 -5.03
CA TRP A 108 3.31 -15.93 -4.88
C TRP A 108 3.07 -17.08 -3.89
N ILE A 109 2.38 -16.82 -2.76
CA ILE A 109 2.04 -17.83 -1.74
C ILE A 109 1.10 -18.88 -2.33
N GLU A 110 0.03 -18.45 -2.99
CA GLU A 110 -0.94 -19.33 -3.66
C GLU A 110 -0.24 -20.22 -4.71
N ARG A 111 0.62 -19.62 -5.54
CA ARG A 111 1.37 -20.35 -6.57
C ARG A 111 2.35 -21.34 -5.96
N ARG A 112 3.03 -20.99 -4.87
CA ARG A 112 3.90 -21.92 -4.15
C ARG A 112 3.10 -23.09 -3.60
N ALA A 113 1.95 -22.84 -2.98
CA ALA A 113 1.08 -23.90 -2.48
C ALA A 113 0.64 -24.85 -3.60
N HIS A 114 0.31 -24.33 -4.77
CA HIS A 114 0.00 -25.14 -5.96
C HIS A 114 1.19 -25.96 -6.47
N ILE A 115 2.40 -25.37 -6.53
CA ILE A 115 3.62 -26.10 -6.94
C ILE A 115 3.92 -27.26 -6.00
N LEU A 116 3.71 -27.04 -4.70
CA LEU A 116 3.97 -28.04 -3.68
C LEU A 116 2.87 -29.09 -3.58
N ASN A 117 1.62 -28.74 -3.88
CA ASN A 117 0.46 -29.64 -3.81
C ASN A 117 0.36 -30.41 -2.47
N GLY A 118 0.68 -29.74 -1.37
CA GLY A 118 0.71 -30.33 -0.02
C GLY A 118 2.00 -31.07 0.35
N ASP A 119 2.91 -31.31 -0.61
CA ASP A 119 4.22 -31.90 -0.34
C ASP A 119 5.22 -30.86 0.19
N ARG A 120 6.26 -31.33 0.88
CA ARG A 120 7.42 -30.47 1.21
C ARG A 120 8.25 -30.15 -0.05
N PRO A 121 8.98 -29.02 -0.07
CA PRO A 121 9.90 -28.71 -1.16
C PRO A 121 10.93 -29.83 -1.38
N ARG A 122 10.97 -30.38 -2.60
CA ARG A 122 11.91 -31.42 -3.03
C ARG A 122 12.61 -31.03 -4.33
N SER A 123 13.60 -31.82 -4.73
CA SER A 123 14.42 -31.56 -5.94
C SER A 123 13.57 -31.30 -7.20
N GLY A 124 12.48 -32.05 -7.38
CA GLY A 124 11.55 -31.89 -8.50
C GLY A 124 10.84 -30.54 -8.56
N HIS A 125 10.64 -29.85 -7.43
CA HIS A 125 9.95 -28.55 -7.38
C HIS A 125 10.90 -27.36 -7.57
N ARG A 126 12.22 -27.58 -7.54
CA ARG A 126 13.22 -26.49 -7.46
C ARG A 126 13.14 -25.51 -8.63
N HIS A 127 12.87 -26.00 -9.84
CA HIS A 127 12.76 -25.16 -11.02
C HIS A 127 11.58 -24.20 -10.89
N ASP A 128 10.40 -24.72 -10.57
CA ASP A 128 9.17 -23.94 -10.54
C ASP A 128 9.12 -22.99 -9.34
N LEU A 129 9.66 -23.40 -8.19
CA LEU A 129 9.81 -22.51 -7.03
C LEU A 129 10.73 -21.33 -7.34
N ARG A 130 11.86 -21.57 -8.02
CA ARG A 130 12.76 -20.48 -8.45
C ARG A 130 12.10 -19.54 -9.44
N ALA A 131 11.33 -20.08 -10.38
CA ALA A 131 10.57 -19.25 -11.32
C ALA A 131 9.53 -18.40 -10.58
N ASN A 132 8.89 -18.95 -9.55
CA ASN A 132 7.97 -18.20 -8.70
C ASN A 132 8.68 -17.03 -7.98
N ASP A 133 9.83 -17.28 -7.35
CA ASP A 133 10.65 -16.25 -6.71
C ASP A 133 11.05 -15.13 -7.69
N GLN A 134 11.48 -15.52 -8.90
CA GLN A 134 11.83 -14.56 -9.96
C GLN A 134 10.65 -13.69 -10.38
N HIS A 135 9.44 -14.25 -10.49
CA HIS A 135 8.25 -13.47 -10.79
C HIS A 135 7.94 -12.45 -9.70
N LEU A 136 8.08 -12.80 -8.43
CA LEU A 136 7.85 -11.87 -7.33
C LEU A 136 8.87 -10.72 -7.34
N ARG A 137 10.14 -11.01 -7.60
CA ARG A 137 11.20 -10.00 -7.71
C ARG A 137 11.01 -9.06 -8.90
N ALA A 138 10.49 -9.58 -10.01
CA ALA A 138 10.25 -8.79 -11.21
C ALA A 138 9.17 -7.70 -11.02
N VAL A 139 8.33 -7.80 -9.99
CA VAL A 139 7.29 -6.80 -9.73
C VAL A 139 7.88 -5.46 -9.26
N GLY A 140 9.17 -5.41 -8.87
CA GLY A 140 9.95 -4.17 -8.80
C GLY A 140 9.28 -3.08 -7.98
N PHE A 141 9.10 -3.30 -6.68
CA PHE A 141 8.59 -2.26 -5.79
C PHE A 141 9.76 -1.41 -5.28
N PRO A 142 9.75 -0.08 -5.49
CA PRO A 142 10.73 0.78 -4.84
C PRO A 142 10.61 0.62 -3.32
N LEU A 143 11.75 0.45 -2.66
CA LEU A 143 11.83 0.57 -1.20
C LEU A 143 11.63 2.06 -0.89
N PHE A 144 10.58 2.39 -0.13
CA PHE A 144 10.42 3.70 0.48
C PHE A 144 11.07 3.69 1.86
#